data_AF-A0A836G938-F1
#
_entry.id   AF-A0A836G938-F1
#
_cell.length_a   1.000
_cell.length_b   1.000
_cell.length_c   1.000
_cell.angle_alpha   90.00
_cell.angle_beta   90.00
_cell.angle_gamma   90.00
#
_symmetry.space_group_name_H-M   'P 1'
#
loop_
_entity.id
_entity.type
_entity.pdbx_description
1 polymer ?
#
loop_
_entity_poly.entity_id
_entity_poly.type
_entity_poly.pdbx_seq_one_letter_code
_entity_poly.pdbx_strand_id
1 'polypeptide(L)'
;MPVNAAKSKRQMLRDGRKLSVEKLVELVFIKSPRTLSFSHRSLGSLRHPYSRLIFEATATLTSTRSKITYLLEAFLDAKAEKQTWIRVERIFDSMLGDALMEKMKLDLLLSSELLQRFEVLWSRLGGVASGVISEDTYKQFQQLLYFTLFGIEDMALLPATMQFILEDYQCDSRGKGVIDFGGFANSVLELADNWTQSRTVADFVAFTDRIIECYPDSSSQPSKAHAPEEFTLSKDAFFRGGVVVPKVEGGQAVYSRTTI
;
A
#
# COMPACT_ATOMS: atom_id res chain seq x y z
N MET A 1 44.86 5.15 9.58
CA MET A 1 43.79 5.45 8.60
C MET A 1 44.18 4.89 7.23
N PRO A 2 43.24 4.56 6.34
CA PRO A 2 42.22 3.50 6.37
C PRO A 2 42.41 2.61 5.10
N VAL A 3 41.71 1.53 4.79
CA VAL A 3 40.34 1.44 4.25
C VAL A 3 40.07 -0.07 4.09
N ASN A 4 39.32 -0.71 4.98
CA ASN A 4 38.79 -2.06 4.70
C ASN A 4 37.45 -2.37 5.39
N ALA A 5 36.76 -1.37 5.93
CA ALA A 5 35.44 -1.54 6.56
C ALA A 5 34.25 -1.29 5.61
N ALA A 6 34.47 -0.71 4.41
CA ALA A 6 33.37 -0.28 3.53
C ALA A 6 32.92 -1.32 2.50
N LYS A 7 33.68 -2.39 2.26
CA LYS A 7 33.34 -3.42 1.25
C LYS A 7 32.51 -4.59 1.79
N SER A 8 32.32 -4.71 3.10
CA SER A 8 31.63 -5.86 3.72
C SER A 8 30.10 -5.77 3.75
N LYS A 9 29.49 -4.65 3.35
CA LYS A 9 28.01 -4.48 3.40
C LYS A 9 27.28 -4.67 2.07
N ARG A 10 27.98 -4.87 0.95
CA ARG A 10 27.36 -4.94 -0.40
C ARG A 10 27.32 -6.33 -1.04
N GLN A 11 27.76 -7.38 -0.35
CA GLN A 11 27.96 -8.68 -0.96
C GLN A 11 27.28 -9.79 -0.15
N MET A 12 25.94 -9.83 -0.12
CA MET A 12 25.21 -11.05 0.27
C MET A 12 23.71 -11.08 -0.09
N LEU A 13 23.26 -10.42 -1.17
CA LEU A 13 21.96 -10.78 -1.74
C LEU A 13 22.13 -12.04 -2.59
N ARG A 14 22.25 -13.20 -1.92
CA ARG A 14 21.99 -14.51 -2.51
C ARG A 14 20.52 -14.54 -2.96
N ASP A 15 20.24 -15.29 -4.03
CA ASP A 15 18.87 -15.55 -4.53
C ASP A 15 17.89 -15.68 -3.35
N GLY A 16 17.03 -14.66 -3.17
CA GLY A 16 16.17 -14.53 -2.00
C GLY A 16 15.18 -15.69 -1.88
N ARG A 17 14.85 -16.36 -3.00
CA ARG A 17 13.98 -17.54 -3.02
C ARG A 17 14.64 -18.79 -2.46
N LYS A 18 15.98 -18.81 -2.41
CA LYS A 18 16.76 -19.94 -1.84
C LYS A 18 16.97 -19.81 -0.34
N LEU A 19 16.47 -18.74 0.28
CA LEU A 19 16.50 -18.58 1.73
C LEU A 19 15.31 -19.31 2.34
N SER A 20 15.51 -19.97 3.47
CA SER A 20 14.39 -20.55 4.21
C SER A 20 13.49 -19.43 4.76
N VAL A 21 12.22 -19.74 4.99
CA VAL A 21 11.24 -18.81 5.55
C VAL A 21 11.77 -18.14 6.83
N GLU A 22 12.46 -18.86 7.70
CA GLU A 22 13.01 -18.31 8.96
C GLU A 22 14.05 -17.21 8.70
N LYS A 23 14.86 -17.34 7.64
CA LYS A 23 15.83 -16.30 7.26
C LYS A 23 15.13 -15.10 6.62
N LEU A 24 14.08 -15.32 5.84
CA LEU A 24 13.28 -14.25 5.26
C LEU A 24 12.57 -13.45 6.36
N VAL A 25 12.07 -14.14 7.38
CA VAL A 25 11.54 -13.55 8.61
C VAL A 25 12.62 -12.71 9.32
N GLU A 26 13.82 -13.24 9.51
CA GLU A 26 14.91 -12.45 10.12
C GLU A 26 15.17 -11.12 9.36
N LEU A 27 15.16 -11.17 8.02
CA LEU A 27 15.33 -9.98 7.17
C LEU A 27 14.17 -8.98 7.33
N VAL A 28 12.92 -9.47 7.27
CA VAL A 28 11.73 -8.62 7.37
C VAL A 28 11.57 -8.00 8.75
N PHE A 29 11.90 -8.72 9.82
CA PHE A 29 11.53 -8.27 11.17
C PHE A 29 12.68 -7.70 11.98
N ILE A 30 13.89 -8.24 11.84
CA ILE A 30 15.03 -7.76 12.61
C ILE A 30 15.72 -6.60 11.87
N LYS A 31 15.86 -6.70 10.55
CA LYS A 31 16.65 -5.73 9.79
C LYS A 31 15.83 -4.56 9.26
N SER A 32 14.55 -4.77 8.95
CA SER A 32 13.68 -3.73 8.41
C SER A 32 12.22 -4.04 8.77
N PRO A 33 11.80 -3.92 10.04
CA PRO A 33 10.46 -4.35 10.48
C PRO A 33 9.37 -3.79 9.55
N ARG A 34 8.65 -4.68 8.85
CA ARG A 34 7.45 -4.40 8.03
C ARG A 34 6.32 -5.28 8.54
N THR A 35 5.30 -4.68 9.14
CA THR A 35 4.44 -5.42 10.07
C THR A 35 2.96 -5.07 9.95
N LEU A 36 2.59 -4.00 9.26
CA LEU A 36 1.17 -3.57 9.22
C LEU A 36 0.26 -4.52 8.43
N SER A 37 0.82 -5.41 7.62
CA SER A 37 0.09 -6.22 6.64
C SER A 37 0.53 -7.68 6.56
N PHE A 38 1.36 -8.12 7.50
CA PHE A 38 2.06 -9.39 7.39
C PHE A 38 1.11 -10.60 7.48
N SER A 39 0.16 -10.59 8.41
CA SER A 39 -0.64 -11.78 8.73
C SER A 39 -1.93 -11.93 7.93
N HIS A 40 -2.36 -10.92 7.20
CA HIS A 40 -3.65 -10.94 6.49
C HIS A 40 -3.55 -10.75 4.98
N ARG A 41 -2.34 -10.75 4.41
CA ARG A 41 -2.11 -10.62 2.96
C ARG A 41 -1.48 -11.87 2.40
N SER A 42 -1.84 -12.22 1.17
CA SER A 42 -1.20 -13.35 0.50
C SER A 42 0.23 -13.03 0.09
N LEU A 43 1.09 -14.04 0.05
CA LEU A 43 2.53 -13.88 -0.21
C LEU A 43 2.87 -13.17 -1.53
N GLY A 44 1.99 -13.28 -2.53
CA GLY A 44 2.15 -12.60 -3.81
C GLY A 44 1.60 -11.17 -3.83
N SER A 45 0.90 -10.73 -2.78
CA SER A 45 0.41 -9.36 -2.63
C SER A 45 1.58 -8.38 -2.53
N LEU A 46 1.46 -7.22 -3.17
CA LEU A 46 2.39 -6.09 -2.96
C LEU A 46 2.42 -5.61 -1.51
N ARG A 47 1.38 -5.88 -0.74
CA ARG A 47 1.27 -5.56 0.69
C ARG A 47 1.88 -6.64 1.55
N HIS A 48 2.37 -7.75 1.02
CA HIS A 48 3.09 -8.70 1.83
C HIS A 48 4.59 -8.33 1.86
N PRO A 49 5.27 -8.31 3.02
CA PRO A 49 6.70 -7.96 3.09
C PRO A 49 7.61 -8.81 2.20
N TYR A 50 7.19 -10.04 1.88
CA TYR A 50 7.90 -10.91 0.94
C TYR A 50 8.07 -10.29 -0.46
N SER A 51 7.07 -9.55 -0.95
CA SER A 51 7.14 -8.87 -2.26
C SER A 51 8.29 -7.87 -2.34
N ARG A 52 8.57 -7.16 -1.24
CA ARG A 52 9.70 -6.24 -1.15
C ARG A 52 11.04 -6.97 -1.24
N LEU A 53 11.18 -8.12 -0.56
CA LEU A 53 12.39 -8.94 -0.60
C LEU A 53 12.64 -9.50 -2.00
N ILE A 54 11.58 -9.96 -2.69
CA ILE A 54 11.68 -10.41 -4.07
C ILE A 54 12.14 -9.26 -4.97
N PHE A 55 11.56 -8.06 -4.81
CA PHE A 55 12.00 -6.88 -5.55
C PHE A 55 13.50 -6.58 -5.32
N GLU A 56 13.96 -6.57 -4.08
CA GLU A 56 15.37 -6.32 -3.76
C GLU A 56 16.31 -7.37 -4.35
N ALA A 57 15.90 -8.65 -4.36
CA ALA A 57 16.66 -9.72 -4.99
C ALA A 57 16.71 -9.61 -6.53
N THR A 58 15.66 -9.07 -7.15
CA THR A 58 15.63 -8.83 -8.60
C THR A 58 16.34 -7.53 -9.03
N ALA A 59 16.71 -6.66 -8.09
CA ALA A 59 17.35 -5.37 -8.39
C ALA A 59 18.69 -5.52 -9.13
N THR A 60 19.39 -6.65 -8.96
CA THR A 60 20.66 -6.94 -9.66
C THR A 60 20.46 -7.54 -11.04
N LEU A 61 19.24 -7.94 -11.42
CA LEU A 61 18.94 -8.49 -12.73
C LEU A 61 18.75 -7.34 -13.73
N THR A 62 19.48 -7.38 -14.85
CA THR A 62 19.43 -6.32 -15.87
C THR A 62 18.38 -6.57 -16.95
N SER A 63 18.05 -7.83 -17.22
CA SER A 63 17.06 -8.21 -18.23
C SER A 63 15.64 -8.25 -17.65
N THR A 64 14.70 -7.55 -18.28
CA THR A 64 13.27 -7.60 -17.95
C THR A 64 12.73 -9.03 -17.95
N ARG A 65 13.11 -9.83 -18.95
CA ARG A 65 12.71 -11.25 -19.02
C ARG A 65 13.20 -12.04 -17.81
N SER A 66 14.45 -11.83 -17.40
CA SER A 66 15.00 -12.51 -16.22
C SER A 66 14.31 -12.08 -14.94
N LYS A 67 13.93 -10.80 -14.80
CA LYS A 67 13.14 -10.31 -13.67
C LYS A 67 11.76 -10.96 -13.61
N ILE A 68 11.06 -11.02 -14.76
CA ILE A 68 9.75 -11.66 -14.87
C ILE A 68 9.84 -13.14 -14.48
N THR A 69 10.78 -13.88 -15.07
CA THR A 69 10.98 -15.30 -14.73
C THR A 69 11.24 -15.48 -13.24
N TYR A 70 12.10 -14.63 -12.65
CA TYR A 70 12.39 -14.70 -11.22
C TYR A 70 11.14 -14.46 -10.36
N LEU A 71 10.33 -13.44 -10.69
CA LEU A 71 9.09 -13.12 -9.98
C LEU A 71 8.08 -14.26 -10.04
N LEU A 72 7.86 -14.81 -11.24
CA LEU A 72 6.94 -15.92 -11.45
C LEU A 72 7.36 -17.16 -10.64
N GLU A 73 8.65 -17.50 -10.67
CA GLU A 73 9.20 -18.58 -9.85
C GLU A 73 9.05 -18.28 -8.35
N ALA A 74 9.30 -17.04 -7.90
CA ALA A 74 9.13 -16.66 -6.49
C ALA A 74 7.69 -16.82 -6.00
N PHE A 75 6.71 -16.47 -6.84
CA PHE A 75 5.28 -16.65 -6.51
C PHE A 75 4.88 -18.13 -6.48
N LEU A 76 5.48 -18.97 -7.33
CA LEU A 76 5.26 -20.42 -7.30
C LEU A 76 5.87 -21.06 -6.04
N ASP A 77 7.10 -20.68 -5.67
CA ASP A 77 7.78 -21.18 -4.47
C ASP A 77 7.02 -20.78 -3.20
N ALA A 78 6.57 -19.53 -3.12
CA ALA A 78 5.71 -19.05 -2.03
C ALA A 78 4.44 -19.89 -1.86
N LYS A 79 3.83 -20.31 -2.96
CA LYS A 79 2.65 -21.19 -2.92
C LYS A 79 2.99 -22.57 -2.37
N ALA A 80 4.18 -23.10 -2.67
CA ALA A 80 4.65 -24.39 -2.15
C ALA A 80 4.94 -24.33 -0.64
N GLU A 81 5.45 -23.20 -0.13
CA GLU A 81 5.80 -23.01 1.28
C GLU A 81 4.66 -22.44 2.15
N LYS A 82 3.43 -22.37 1.61
CA LYS A 82 2.27 -21.73 2.25
C LYS A 82 2.06 -22.11 3.72
N GLN A 83 2.23 -23.39 4.08
CA GLN A 83 2.02 -23.84 5.47
C GLN A 83 3.05 -23.30 6.45
N THR A 84 4.30 -23.13 6.00
CA THR A 84 5.38 -22.55 6.81
C THR A 84 5.10 -21.07 7.03
N TRP A 85 4.66 -20.36 6.00
CA TRP A 85 4.25 -18.95 6.11
C TRP A 85 3.07 -18.77 7.06
N ILE A 86 2.02 -19.59 6.96
CA ILE A 86 0.87 -19.55 7.91
C ILE A 86 1.33 -19.74 9.36
N ARG A 87 2.29 -20.64 9.61
CA ARG A 87 2.81 -20.85 10.95
C ARG A 87 3.54 -19.61 11.47
N VAL A 88 4.32 -18.97 10.61
CA VAL A 88 5.06 -17.76 10.91
C VAL A 88 4.09 -16.59 11.19
N GLU A 89 3.09 -16.37 10.35
CA GLU A 89 2.02 -15.39 10.55
C GLU A 89 1.38 -15.51 11.94
N ARG A 90 1.01 -16.73 12.35
CA ARG A 90 0.44 -16.99 13.69
C ARG A 90 1.38 -16.66 14.84
N ILE A 91 2.68 -16.94 14.68
CA ILE A 91 3.69 -16.58 15.69
C ILE A 91 3.77 -15.06 15.77
N PHE A 92 3.73 -14.37 14.64
CA PHE A 92 3.75 -12.90 14.61
C PHE A 92 2.55 -12.28 15.29
N ASP A 93 1.34 -12.71 14.96
CA ASP A 93 0.12 -12.24 15.62
C ASP A 93 0.16 -12.46 17.14
N SER A 94 0.81 -13.53 17.59
CA SER A 94 0.95 -13.81 19.03
C SER A 94 2.01 -12.96 19.75
N MET A 95 2.99 -12.43 19.03
CA MET A 95 4.18 -11.77 19.59
C MET A 95 4.17 -10.25 19.40
N LEU A 96 3.61 -9.76 18.30
CA LEU A 96 3.39 -8.35 18.07
C LEU A 96 2.10 -7.98 18.81
N GLY A 97 2.24 -7.27 19.93
CA GLY A 97 1.07 -6.83 20.68
C GLY A 97 0.19 -5.93 19.79
N ASP A 98 -1.00 -6.43 19.45
CA ASP A 98 -1.99 -5.76 18.60
C ASP A 98 -2.14 -4.28 18.95
N ALA A 99 -2.20 -3.95 20.24
CA ALA A 99 -2.42 -2.59 20.71
C ALA A 99 -1.31 -1.59 20.31
N LEU A 100 -0.03 -1.99 20.31
CA LEU A 100 1.06 -1.08 19.93
C LEU A 100 1.06 -0.87 18.41
N MET A 101 0.88 -1.95 17.65
CA MET A 101 0.85 -1.89 16.19
C MET A 101 -0.36 -1.12 15.68
N GLU A 102 -1.53 -1.36 16.26
CA GLU A 102 -2.74 -0.61 15.96
C GLU A 102 -2.61 0.86 16.37
N LYS A 103 -1.97 1.19 17.49
CA LYS A 103 -1.69 2.58 17.84
C LYS A 103 -0.82 3.26 16.77
N MET A 104 0.30 2.65 16.36
CA MET A 104 1.17 3.20 15.33
C MET A 104 0.44 3.40 14.00
N LYS A 105 -0.39 2.43 13.61
CA LYS A 105 -1.23 2.49 12.43
C LYS A 105 -2.21 3.65 12.49
N LEU A 106 -2.90 3.82 13.62
CA LEU A 106 -3.82 4.93 13.84
C LEU A 106 -3.11 6.29 13.82
N ASP A 107 -1.93 6.39 14.45
CA ASP A 107 -1.13 7.63 14.44
C ASP A 107 -0.75 8.03 13.00
N LEU A 108 -0.44 7.06 12.13
CA LEU A 108 -0.17 7.32 10.71
C LEU A 108 -1.45 7.67 9.93
N LEU A 109 -2.55 6.92 10.11
CA LEU A 109 -3.83 7.17 9.43
C LEU A 109 -4.41 8.55 9.79
N LEU A 110 -4.19 9.00 11.01
CA LEU A 110 -4.68 10.30 11.51
C LEU A 110 -3.71 11.45 11.22
N SER A 111 -2.57 11.19 10.60
CA SER A 111 -1.69 12.24 10.08
C SER A 111 -2.40 13.03 8.99
N SER A 112 -2.57 14.33 9.19
CA SER A 112 -3.26 15.21 8.24
C SER A 112 -2.61 15.20 6.86
N GLU A 113 -1.28 15.23 6.79
CA GLU A 113 -0.53 15.22 5.54
C GLU A 113 -0.76 13.93 4.74
N LEU A 114 -0.73 12.78 5.41
CA LEU A 114 -0.91 11.49 4.77
C LEU A 114 -2.37 11.27 4.36
N LEU A 115 -3.30 11.66 5.22
CA LEU A 115 -4.74 11.58 4.96
C LEU A 115 -5.11 12.38 3.70
N GLN A 116 -4.55 13.57 3.53
CA GLN A 116 -4.73 14.37 2.31
C GLN A 116 -4.26 13.64 1.05
N ARG A 117 -3.13 12.92 1.10
CA ARG A 117 -2.66 12.13 -0.07
C ARG A 117 -3.55 10.93 -0.35
N PHE A 118 -4.06 10.27 0.68
CA PHE A 118 -5.06 9.22 0.50
C PHE A 118 -6.33 9.77 -0.14
N GLU A 119 -6.83 10.94 0.29
CA GLU A 119 -8.00 11.57 -0.33
C GLU A 119 -7.76 11.95 -1.79
N VAL A 120 -6.59 12.50 -2.12
CA VAL A 120 -6.23 12.82 -3.51
C VAL A 120 -6.25 11.56 -4.36
N LEU A 121 -5.55 10.50 -3.94
CA LEU A 121 -5.50 9.26 -4.70
C LEU A 121 -6.89 8.61 -4.82
N TRP A 122 -7.67 8.61 -3.73
CA TRP A 122 -9.05 8.14 -3.71
C TRP A 122 -9.93 8.88 -4.71
N SER A 123 -9.78 10.20 -4.79
CA SER A 123 -10.49 11.04 -5.76
C SER A 123 -10.12 10.68 -7.20
N ARG A 124 -8.84 10.46 -7.49
CA ARG A 124 -8.37 10.07 -8.83
C ARG A 124 -8.88 8.71 -9.27
N LEU A 125 -9.11 7.81 -8.32
CA LEU A 125 -9.75 6.51 -8.54
C LEU A 125 -11.28 6.60 -8.61
N GLY A 126 -11.86 7.80 -8.67
CA GLY A 126 -13.29 8.02 -8.78
C GLY A 126 -14.08 7.83 -7.47
N GLY A 127 -13.41 7.50 -6.37
CA GLY A 127 -14.05 7.18 -5.09
C GLY A 127 -14.85 8.35 -4.48
N VAL A 128 -14.57 9.60 -4.84
CA VAL A 128 -15.37 10.75 -4.41
C VAL A 128 -16.74 10.79 -5.10
N ALA A 129 -16.79 10.48 -6.40
CA ALA A 129 -18.00 10.53 -7.20
C ALA A 129 -18.97 9.38 -6.85
N SER A 130 -18.43 8.17 -6.67
CA SER A 130 -19.18 6.96 -6.32
C SER A 130 -19.32 6.73 -4.82
N GLY A 131 -18.51 7.39 -3.98
CA GLY A 131 -18.41 7.11 -2.54
C GLY A 131 -17.67 5.80 -2.21
N VAL A 132 -17.29 5.01 -3.22
CA VAL A 132 -16.67 3.69 -3.10
C VAL A 132 -15.77 3.37 -4.29
N ILE A 133 -14.78 2.50 -4.14
CA ILE A 133 -14.02 1.92 -5.25
C ILE A 133 -14.67 0.58 -5.65
N SER A 134 -14.95 0.42 -6.95
CA SER A 134 -15.44 -0.83 -7.53
C SER A 134 -14.31 -1.84 -7.72
N GLU A 135 -14.66 -3.12 -7.89
CA GLU A 135 -13.70 -4.19 -8.16
C GLU A 135 -12.85 -3.93 -9.41
N ASP A 136 -13.46 -3.44 -10.49
CA ASP A 136 -12.74 -3.20 -11.75
C ASP A 136 -11.73 -2.05 -11.62
N THR A 137 -12.14 -0.94 -10.98
CA THR A 137 -11.24 0.18 -10.69
C THR A 137 -10.11 -0.28 -9.77
N TYR A 138 -10.41 -1.09 -8.76
CA TYR A 138 -9.39 -1.65 -7.87
C TYR A 138 -8.40 -2.54 -8.63
N LYS A 139 -8.87 -3.44 -9.49
CA LYS A 139 -8.00 -4.31 -10.29
C LYS A 139 -7.07 -3.50 -11.18
N GLN A 140 -7.60 -2.51 -11.90
CA GLN A 140 -6.80 -1.62 -12.73
C GLN A 140 -5.77 -0.86 -11.88
N PHE A 141 -6.18 -0.40 -10.69
CA PHE A 141 -5.30 0.25 -9.73
C PHE A 141 -4.12 -0.65 -9.32
N GLN A 142 -4.42 -1.85 -8.84
CA GLN A 142 -3.38 -2.78 -8.38
C GLN A 142 -2.45 -3.23 -9.51
N GLN A 143 -2.96 -3.43 -10.72
CA GLN A 143 -2.13 -3.84 -11.86
C GLN A 143 -1.03 -2.82 -12.15
N LEU A 144 -1.35 -1.52 -12.16
CA LEU A 144 -0.32 -0.50 -12.35
C LEU A 144 0.66 -0.45 -11.18
N LEU A 145 0.20 -0.71 -9.95
CA LEU A 145 1.09 -0.79 -8.80
C LEU A 145 2.12 -1.91 -8.98
N TYR A 146 1.73 -3.08 -9.49
CA TYR A 146 2.68 -4.16 -9.79
C TYR A 146 3.72 -3.72 -10.81
N PHE A 147 3.30 -3.05 -11.90
CA PHE A 147 4.21 -2.54 -12.92
C PHE A 147 5.16 -1.46 -12.37
N THR A 148 4.62 -0.50 -11.62
CA THR A 148 5.35 0.66 -11.08
C THR A 148 6.35 0.24 -10.02
N LEU A 149 5.95 -0.65 -9.12
CA LEU A 149 6.76 -1.05 -7.97
C LEU A 149 7.83 -2.07 -8.34
N PHE A 150 7.53 -3.04 -9.21
CA PHE A 150 8.55 -3.98 -9.71
C PHE A 150 9.36 -3.42 -10.90
N GLY A 151 8.92 -2.31 -11.50
CA GLY A 151 9.59 -1.71 -12.66
C GLY A 151 9.54 -2.61 -13.90
N ILE A 152 8.39 -3.23 -14.14
CA ILE A 152 8.16 -4.18 -15.24
C ILE A 152 6.87 -3.79 -15.94
N GLU A 153 6.98 -3.16 -17.10
CA GLU A 153 5.85 -2.83 -17.98
C GLU A 153 5.57 -4.02 -18.92
N ASP A 154 5.25 -5.18 -18.35
CA ASP A 154 4.99 -6.40 -19.12
C ASP A 154 3.70 -7.08 -18.67
N MET A 155 2.80 -7.27 -19.63
CA MET A 155 1.50 -7.92 -19.44
C MET A 155 1.62 -9.40 -19.02
N ALA A 156 2.79 -10.02 -19.16
CA ALA A 156 3.04 -11.40 -18.74
C ALA A 156 2.85 -11.62 -17.22
N LEU A 157 2.95 -10.57 -16.40
CA LEU A 157 2.70 -10.66 -14.96
C LEU A 157 1.21 -10.64 -14.59
N LEU A 158 0.31 -10.25 -15.50
CA LEU A 158 -1.12 -10.14 -15.22
C LEU A 158 -1.75 -11.45 -14.75
N PRO A 159 -1.59 -12.59 -15.45
CA PRO A 159 -2.23 -13.83 -15.02
C PRO A 159 -1.71 -14.32 -13.67
N ALA A 160 -0.43 -14.09 -13.38
CA ALA A 160 0.20 -14.54 -12.16
C ALA A 160 -0.18 -13.71 -10.93
N THR A 161 -0.54 -12.43 -11.13
CA THR A 161 -0.86 -11.49 -10.05
C THR A 161 -2.36 -11.34 -9.81
N MET A 162 -3.21 -11.67 -10.80
CA MET A 162 -4.66 -11.48 -10.71
C MET A 162 -5.29 -12.16 -9.49
N GLN A 163 -4.86 -13.38 -9.16
CA GLN A 163 -5.37 -14.09 -7.99
C GLN A 163 -5.09 -13.33 -6.69
N PHE A 164 -3.88 -12.77 -6.54
CA PHE A 164 -3.51 -12.00 -5.35
C PHE A 164 -4.25 -10.66 -5.29
N ILE A 165 -4.49 -10.02 -6.44
CA ILE A 165 -5.31 -8.80 -6.54
C ILE A 165 -6.74 -9.07 -6.06
N LEU A 166 -7.33 -10.21 -6.44
CA LEU A 166 -8.67 -10.60 -6.00
C LEU A 166 -8.72 -10.89 -4.50
N GLU A 167 -7.71 -11.56 -3.96
CA GLU A 167 -7.59 -11.81 -2.51
C GLU A 167 -7.46 -10.50 -1.73
N ASP A 168 -6.64 -9.56 -2.21
CA ASP A 168 -6.52 -8.24 -1.61
C ASP A 168 -7.83 -7.45 -1.66
N TYR A 169 -8.56 -7.54 -2.77
CA TYR A 169 -9.88 -6.92 -2.91
C TYR A 169 -10.88 -7.47 -1.89
N GLN A 170 -10.91 -8.78 -1.69
CA GLN A 170 -11.79 -9.41 -0.70
C GLN A 170 -11.45 -8.96 0.73
N CYS A 171 -10.16 -8.83 1.03
CA CYS A 171 -9.70 -8.30 2.32
C CYS A 171 -10.11 -6.83 2.51
N ASP A 172 -9.87 -5.99 1.51
CA ASP A 172 -10.11 -4.54 1.58
C ASP A 172 -11.60 -4.18 1.60
N SER A 173 -12.40 -4.93 0.83
CA SER A 173 -13.86 -4.75 0.79
C SER A 173 -14.55 -5.33 2.03
N ARG A 174 -13.85 -6.13 2.83
CA ARG A 174 -14.41 -6.85 4.00
C ARG A 174 -15.69 -7.61 3.64
N GLY A 175 -15.74 -8.18 2.43
CA GLY A 175 -16.89 -8.92 1.90
C GLY A 175 -18.08 -8.06 1.46
N LYS A 176 -17.99 -6.72 1.47
CA LYS A 176 -19.08 -5.82 1.05
C LYS A 176 -19.22 -5.67 -0.46
N GLY A 177 -18.30 -6.23 -1.25
CA GLY A 177 -18.31 -6.14 -2.72
C GLY A 177 -17.99 -4.74 -3.27
N VAL A 178 -17.56 -3.81 -2.41
CA VAL A 178 -17.02 -2.49 -2.73
C VAL A 178 -16.02 -2.09 -1.63
N ILE A 179 -15.10 -1.19 -1.94
CA ILE A 179 -14.15 -0.65 -0.95
C ILE A 179 -14.58 0.75 -0.56
N ASP A 180 -14.68 1.03 0.74
CA ASP A 180 -14.88 2.37 1.29
C ASP A 180 -13.54 3.07 1.53
N PHE A 181 -13.58 4.39 1.83
CA PHE A 181 -12.35 5.17 2.02
C PHE A 181 -11.47 4.61 3.15
N GLY A 182 -12.07 4.12 4.24
CA GLY A 182 -11.33 3.55 5.36
C GLY A 182 -10.59 2.26 4.96
N GLY A 183 -11.25 1.37 4.23
CA GLY A 183 -10.62 0.17 3.66
C GLY A 183 -9.48 0.52 2.71
N PHE A 184 -9.69 1.52 1.85
CA PHE A 184 -8.67 2.01 0.92
C PHE A 184 -7.46 2.64 1.64
N ALA A 185 -7.68 3.54 2.60
CA ALA A 185 -6.60 4.20 3.33
C ALA A 185 -5.73 3.18 4.08
N ASN A 186 -6.35 2.18 4.73
CA ASN A 186 -5.63 1.05 5.32
C ASN A 186 -4.81 0.29 4.28
N SER A 187 -5.42 -0.01 3.13
CA SER A 187 -4.77 -0.73 2.03
C SER A 187 -3.55 0.00 1.47
N VAL A 188 -3.61 1.32 1.31
CA VAL A 188 -2.47 2.14 0.86
C VAL A 188 -1.42 2.27 1.95
N LEU A 189 -1.81 2.39 3.22
CA LEU A 189 -0.88 2.45 4.35
C LEU A 189 -0.06 1.16 4.48
N GLU A 190 -0.72 0.01 4.38
CA GLU A 190 -0.08 -1.31 4.36
C GLU A 190 0.90 -1.43 3.20
N LEU A 191 0.52 -0.94 2.02
CA LEU A 191 1.43 -0.89 0.89
C LEU A 191 2.64 0.01 1.20
N ALA A 192 2.42 1.22 1.71
CA ALA A 192 3.50 2.16 2.04
C ALA A 192 4.47 1.58 3.08
N ASP A 193 3.98 0.91 4.13
CA ASP A 193 4.84 0.26 5.14
C ASP A 193 5.88 -0.63 4.47
N ASN A 194 5.46 -1.47 3.52
CA ASN A 194 6.33 -2.45 2.85
C ASN A 194 7.34 -1.85 1.87
N TRP A 195 7.04 -0.70 1.27
CA TRP A 195 7.82 -0.16 0.15
C TRP A 195 8.63 1.09 0.51
N THR A 196 8.42 1.65 1.70
CA THR A 196 9.23 2.76 2.27
C THR A 196 10.44 2.22 3.03
N GLN A 197 11.44 3.07 3.30
CA GLN A 197 12.60 2.69 4.11
C GLN A 197 12.36 2.92 5.61
N SER A 198 11.63 3.96 5.99
CA SER A 198 11.22 4.22 7.38
C SER A 198 9.70 4.34 7.52
N ARG A 199 9.21 4.38 8.76
CA ARG A 199 7.78 4.60 9.08
C ARG A 199 7.47 6.04 9.47
N THR A 200 8.21 6.98 8.89
CA THR A 200 7.92 8.40 9.10
C THR A 200 6.79 8.82 8.17
N VAL A 201 6.01 9.81 8.62
CA VAL A 201 4.95 10.41 7.79
C VAL A 201 5.51 10.90 6.45
N ALA A 202 6.69 11.54 6.46
CA ALA A 202 7.35 12.06 5.26
C ALA A 202 7.65 10.96 4.23
N ASP A 203 8.17 9.81 4.65
CA ASP A 203 8.43 8.69 3.74
C ASP A 203 7.14 8.12 3.13
N PHE A 204 6.08 8.03 3.94
CA PHE A 204 4.77 7.54 3.49
C PHE A 204 4.10 8.50 2.52
N VAL A 205 4.22 9.81 2.78
CA VAL A 205 3.76 10.87 1.87
C VAL A 205 4.53 10.80 0.56
N ALA A 206 5.87 10.76 0.59
CA ALA A 206 6.70 10.67 -0.61
C ALA A 206 6.39 9.42 -1.44
N PHE A 207 6.14 8.28 -0.79
CA PHE A 207 5.73 7.06 -1.47
C PHE A 207 4.35 7.19 -2.14
N THR A 208 3.39 7.78 -1.43
CA THR A 208 2.02 7.95 -1.93
C THR A 208 1.99 8.97 -3.07
N ASP A 209 2.78 10.04 -2.99
CA ASP A 209 2.95 11.03 -4.05
C ASP A 209 3.47 10.39 -5.34
N ARG A 210 4.45 9.50 -5.23
CA ARG A 210 4.94 8.74 -6.39
C ARG A 210 3.84 7.90 -7.06
N ILE A 211 2.94 7.29 -6.28
CA ILE A 211 1.79 6.54 -6.82
C ILE A 211 0.80 7.50 -7.49
N ILE A 212 0.51 8.63 -6.83
CA ILE A 212 -0.36 9.68 -7.35
C ILE A 212 0.16 10.17 -8.70
N GLU A 213 1.45 10.43 -8.85
CA GLU A 213 2.08 10.85 -10.12
C GLU A 213 1.87 9.83 -11.26
N CYS A 214 1.85 8.54 -10.95
CA CYS A 214 1.56 7.48 -11.94
C CYS A 214 0.07 7.42 -12.35
N TYR A 215 -0.81 8.06 -11.59
CA TYR A 215 -2.24 8.21 -11.86
C TYR A 215 -2.57 9.68 -12.08
N PRO A 216 -2.13 10.32 -13.19
CA PRO A 216 -2.53 11.69 -13.48
C PRO A 216 -4.05 11.77 -13.61
N ASP A 217 -4.63 12.90 -13.24
CA ASP A 217 -6.06 13.13 -13.46
C ASP A 217 -6.37 12.88 -14.94
N SER A 218 -7.28 11.93 -15.19
CA SER A 218 -7.89 11.76 -16.51
C SER A 218 -8.51 13.10 -16.87
N SER A 219 -7.87 13.86 -17.77
CA SER A 219 -8.32 15.17 -18.20
C SER A 219 -9.61 15.06 -19.02
N SER A 220 -10.73 14.73 -18.37
CA SER A 220 -12.08 14.78 -18.94
C SER A 220 -13.09 14.24 -17.93
N GLN A 221 -13.48 15.07 -16.97
CA GLN A 221 -14.85 15.57 -16.90
C GLN A 221 -14.89 16.64 -15.81
N PRO A 222 -15.35 17.87 -16.10
CA PRO A 222 -15.73 18.77 -15.02
C PRO A 222 -16.79 18.01 -14.23
N SER A 223 -16.48 17.65 -12.98
CA SER A 223 -17.49 17.12 -12.08
C SER A 223 -18.61 18.15 -12.11
N LYS A 224 -19.80 17.75 -12.58
CA LYS A 224 -21.02 18.53 -12.31
C LYS A 224 -21.28 18.42 -10.81
N ALA A 225 -20.48 19.11 -10.02
CA ALA A 225 -20.66 19.26 -8.60
C ALA A 225 -21.25 20.64 -8.38
N HIS A 226 -22.57 20.76 -8.61
CA HIS A 226 -23.38 21.65 -7.79
C HIS A 226 -23.46 21.07 -6.37
N ALA A 227 -22.30 20.88 -5.74
CA ALA A 227 -22.25 20.63 -4.31
C ALA A 227 -22.27 22.02 -3.66
N PRO A 228 -23.21 22.30 -2.75
CA PRO A 228 -23.21 23.56 -2.03
C PRO A 228 -21.85 23.76 -1.34
N GLU A 229 -21.29 24.97 -1.46
CA GLU A 229 -20.00 25.35 -0.87
C GLU A 229 -20.00 25.25 0.66
N GLU A 230 -21.21 25.23 1.24
CA GLU A 230 -21.50 25.10 2.66
C GLU A 230 -22.27 23.80 2.92
N PHE A 231 -21.83 23.04 3.91
CA PHE A 231 -22.51 21.81 4.32
C PHE A 231 -22.47 21.63 5.84
N THR A 232 -23.57 21.11 6.38
CA THR A 232 -23.72 20.81 7.81
C THR A 232 -23.28 19.37 8.06
N LEU A 233 -22.26 19.17 8.90
CA LEU A 233 -21.78 17.82 9.25
C LEU A 233 -22.75 17.14 10.22
N SER A 234 -23.57 16.22 9.72
CA SER A 234 -24.35 15.32 10.57
C SER A 234 -23.48 14.13 10.99
N LYS A 235 -22.60 14.34 11.98
CA LYS A 235 -21.71 13.35 12.63
C LYS A 235 -20.67 12.66 11.73
N ASP A 236 -19.42 12.69 12.19
CA ASP A 236 -18.26 11.90 11.75
C ASP A 236 -18.04 11.76 10.23
N ALA A 237 -18.13 12.85 9.47
CA ALA A 237 -17.86 12.80 8.03
C ALA A 237 -16.38 13.08 7.71
N PHE A 238 -15.74 12.07 7.13
CA PHE A 238 -14.45 12.15 6.46
C PHE A 238 -14.56 13.06 5.23
N PHE A 239 -13.62 14.00 5.09
CA PHE A 239 -13.82 15.12 4.18
C PHE A 239 -13.48 14.78 2.73
N ARG A 240 -14.37 15.23 1.84
CA ARG A 240 -14.22 15.15 0.39
C ARG A 240 -13.22 16.22 -0.06
N GLY A 241 -11.97 15.84 -0.29
CA GLY A 241 -11.08 16.43 -1.30
C GLY A 241 -10.84 17.94 -1.20
N GLY A 242 -10.67 18.48 0.01
CA GLY A 242 -10.34 19.88 0.22
C GLY A 242 -10.09 20.20 1.69
N VAL A 243 -9.37 21.30 1.96
CA VAL A 243 -9.20 21.79 3.33
C VAL A 243 -10.53 22.35 3.79
N VAL A 244 -11.11 21.79 4.84
CA VAL A 244 -12.38 22.27 5.37
C VAL A 244 -12.12 23.08 6.63
N VAL A 245 -12.47 24.37 6.57
CA VAL A 245 -12.23 25.32 7.65
C VAL A 245 -13.55 25.56 8.39
N PRO A 246 -13.57 25.42 9.73
CA PRO A 246 -14.74 25.77 10.52
C PRO A 246 -14.95 27.30 10.51
N LYS A 247 -16.18 27.71 10.23
CA LYS A 247 -16.69 29.07 10.28
C LYS A 247 -17.86 29.11 11.27
N VAL A 248 -17.89 30.09 12.16
CA VAL A 248 -19.02 30.24 13.09
C VAL A 248 -20.01 31.19 12.46
N GLU A 249 -21.19 30.69 12.11
CA GLU A 249 -22.31 31.49 11.61
C GLU A 249 -23.52 31.30 12.51
N GLY A 250 -24.05 32.41 13.05
CA GLY A 250 -25.26 32.36 13.89
C GLY A 250 -25.15 31.47 15.14
N GLY A 251 -23.94 31.22 15.65
CA GLY A 251 -23.70 30.32 16.79
C GLY A 251 -23.62 28.83 16.46
N GLN A 252 -23.68 28.45 15.18
CA GLN A 252 -23.41 27.10 14.70
C GLN A 252 -22.07 27.03 13.97
N ALA A 253 -21.35 25.91 14.13
CA ALA A 253 -20.14 25.64 13.37
C ALA A 253 -20.54 25.16 11.97
N VAL A 254 -20.38 26.03 10.98
CA VAL A 254 -20.54 25.76 9.55
C VAL A 254 -19.17 25.49 8.96
N TYR A 255 -19.05 24.51 8.09
CA TYR A 255 -17.77 24.11 7.52
C TYR A 255 -17.70 24.53 6.06
N SER A 256 -16.64 25.27 5.71
CA SER A 256 -16.43 25.81 4.36
C SER A 256 -15.25 25.12 3.68
N ARG A 257 -15.41 24.75 2.40
CA ARG A 257 -14.35 24.15 1.62
C ARG A 257 -13.41 25.25 1.10
N THR A 258 -12.11 25.09 1.34
CA THR A 258 -11.04 25.90 0.75
C THR A 258 -10.26 25.05 -0.24
N THR A 259 -10.16 25.49 -1.49
CA THR A 259 -9.20 25.00 -2.48
C THR A 259 -7.82 25.59 -2.20
N ILE A 260 -6.78 24.76 -2.26
CA ILE A 260 -5.37 25.22 -2.30
C ILE A 260 -5.07 25.68 -3.72
#